data_AF-A0AAP6ED92-F1
#
_entry.id   AF-A0AAP6ED92-F1
#
_cell.length_a   1.000
_cell.length_b   1.000
_cell.length_c   1.000
_cell.angle_alpha   90.00
_cell.angle_beta   90.00
_cell.angle_gamma   90.00
#
_symmetry.space_group_name_H-M   'P 1'
#
loop_
_entity.id
_entity.type
_entity.pdbx_description
1 polymer ?
#
loop_
_entity_poly.entity_id
_entity_poly.type
_entity_poly.pdbx_seq_one_letter_code
_entity_poly.pdbx_strand_id
1 'polypeptide(L)'
;MGRPVERESGESGPSELPPGQRLQRGWPVTHYGPVPKFRPERWDFRVFGATADGEKHSWNHEEFAALPYATVVADLHCVTKFSMLGAEWGGIPASAVLALAPPAPDVTHVMVWAEYGYSANLRLADFTDPRSLFASHKDGELLTAEHGFPLRLVVPHLYAWKGPKWVRGIEYMTADRRGFWEERGYHNVGDPWREQRYSYQETPGEGPEL
;
A
#
# COMPACT_ATOMS: atom_id res chain seq x y z
N MET A 1 5.13 -17.86 -48.85
CA MET A 1 4.17 -18.44 -47.90
C MET A 1 4.86 -18.62 -46.56
N GLY A 2 4.76 -17.62 -45.68
CA GLY A 2 5.28 -17.71 -44.31
C GLY A 2 4.29 -18.47 -43.44
N ARG A 3 4.76 -19.49 -42.73
CA ARG A 3 3.96 -20.20 -41.72
C ARG A 3 3.72 -19.27 -40.53
N PRO A 4 2.51 -19.21 -39.95
CA PRO A 4 2.30 -18.50 -38.71
C PRO A 4 3.03 -19.23 -37.58
N VAL A 5 3.75 -18.47 -36.76
CA VAL A 5 4.26 -18.93 -35.46
C VAL A 5 3.06 -19.02 -34.53
N GLU A 6 2.67 -20.24 -34.16
CA GLU A 6 1.71 -20.49 -33.10
C GLU A 6 2.28 -19.94 -31.80
N ARG A 7 1.54 -19.03 -31.16
CA ARG A 7 1.84 -18.61 -29.80
C ARG A 7 1.47 -19.77 -28.89
N GLU A 8 2.48 -20.37 -28.25
CA GLU A 8 2.27 -21.27 -27.14
C GLU A 8 1.52 -20.52 -26.04
N SER A 9 0.25 -20.85 -25.89
CA SER A 9 -0.56 -20.49 -24.74
C SER A 9 0.03 -21.17 -23.52
N GLY A 10 0.81 -20.42 -22.74
CA GLY A 10 1.33 -20.89 -21.46
C GLY A 10 0.17 -21.32 -20.57
N GLU A 11 0.15 -22.61 -20.24
CA GLU A 11 -0.72 -23.19 -19.22
C GLU A 11 -0.43 -22.49 -17.89
N SER A 12 -1.35 -21.62 -17.45
CA SER A 12 -1.35 -21.12 -16.08
C SER A 12 -2.02 -22.19 -15.22
N GLY A 13 -1.21 -22.95 -14.48
CA GLY A 13 -1.71 -23.74 -13.35
C GLY A 13 -2.49 -22.84 -12.37
N PRO A 14 -3.34 -23.41 -11.50
CA PRO A 14 -4.11 -22.60 -10.56
C PRO A 14 -3.15 -21.77 -9.73
N SER A 15 -3.20 -20.45 -9.91
CA SER A 15 -2.44 -19.50 -9.11
C SER A 15 -2.76 -19.74 -7.64
N GLU A 16 -1.75 -20.12 -6.86
CA GLU A 16 -1.91 -20.43 -5.45
C GLU A 16 -2.44 -19.19 -4.71
N LEU A 17 -3.42 -19.40 -3.83
CA LEU A 17 -3.99 -18.34 -3.01
C LEU A 17 -3.46 -18.47 -1.58
N PRO A 18 -3.27 -17.35 -0.86
CA PRO A 18 -2.97 -17.42 0.56
C PRO A 18 -4.08 -18.19 1.31
N PRO A 19 -3.75 -18.88 2.42
CA PRO A 19 -4.73 -19.68 3.13
C PRO A 19 -5.98 -18.88 3.56
N GLY A 20 -7.13 -19.53 3.42
CA GLY A 20 -8.42 -18.93 3.74
C GLY A 20 -8.89 -17.81 2.78
N GLN A 21 -8.20 -17.58 1.66
CA GLN A 21 -8.61 -16.63 0.63
C GLN A 21 -9.49 -17.27 -0.46
N ARG A 22 -10.31 -16.44 -1.11
CA ARG A 22 -11.05 -16.80 -2.33
C ARG A 22 -10.70 -15.83 -3.44
N LEU A 23 -10.60 -16.34 -4.67
CA LEU A 23 -10.42 -15.49 -5.84
C LEU A 23 -11.64 -14.57 -6.00
N GLN A 24 -11.38 -13.28 -6.09
CA GLN A 24 -12.39 -12.26 -6.33
C GLN A 24 -12.63 -12.10 -7.83
N ARG A 25 -13.90 -12.04 -8.23
CA ARG A 25 -14.27 -11.57 -9.57
C ARG A 25 -14.53 -10.07 -9.52
N GLY A 26 -13.88 -9.31 -10.40
CA GLY A 26 -13.98 -7.85 -10.42
C GLY A 26 -13.27 -7.19 -9.23
N TRP A 27 -13.53 -5.90 -9.05
CA TRP A 27 -12.89 -5.09 -8.02
C TRP A 27 -13.93 -4.54 -7.03
N PRO A 28 -14.05 -5.15 -5.83
CA PRO A 28 -15.05 -4.73 -4.86
C PRO A 28 -14.63 -3.43 -4.17
N VAL A 29 -15.61 -2.56 -3.97
CA VAL A 29 -15.46 -1.36 -3.15
C VAL A 29 -15.49 -1.76 -1.68
N THR A 30 -14.40 -1.52 -0.97
CA THR A 30 -14.30 -1.73 0.49
C THR A 30 -13.66 -0.50 1.14
N HIS A 31 -14.38 0.24 1.98
CA HIS A 31 -13.83 1.34 2.78
C HIS A 31 -14.50 1.43 4.14
N TYR A 32 -13.76 1.96 5.11
CA TYR A 32 -14.30 2.43 6.37
C TYR A 32 -14.62 3.92 6.24
N GLY A 33 -15.83 4.32 6.60
CA GLY A 33 -16.26 5.72 6.54
C GLY A 33 -16.63 6.24 5.13
N PRO A 34 -16.88 7.54 4.98
CA PRO A 34 -17.27 8.16 3.71
C PRO A 34 -16.11 8.23 2.71
N VAL A 35 -16.44 8.31 1.41
CA VAL A 35 -15.46 8.55 0.35
C VAL A 35 -15.13 10.05 0.31
N PRO A 36 -13.86 10.46 0.48
CA PRO A 36 -13.47 11.87 0.45
C PRO A 36 -13.66 12.45 -0.95
N LYS A 37 -14.16 13.69 -1.01
CA LYS A 37 -14.17 14.45 -2.26
C LYS A 37 -12.78 15.01 -2.52
N PHE A 38 -12.10 14.50 -3.54
CA PHE A 38 -10.79 15.01 -3.94
C PHE A 38 -10.87 16.47 -4.38
N ARG A 39 -9.90 17.26 -3.91
CA ARG A 39 -9.72 18.68 -4.20
C ARG A 39 -8.22 18.94 -4.34
N PRO A 40 -7.67 18.98 -5.58
CA PRO A 40 -6.22 19.05 -5.79
C PRO A 40 -5.58 20.26 -5.11
N GLU A 41 -6.29 21.38 -5.01
CA GLU A 41 -5.84 22.62 -4.39
C GLU A 41 -5.72 22.56 -2.86
N ARG A 42 -6.27 21.51 -2.22
CA ARG A 42 -6.17 21.26 -0.77
C ARG A 42 -5.44 19.98 -0.43
N TRP A 43 -4.92 19.30 -1.46
CA TRP A 43 -4.21 18.06 -1.29
C TRP A 43 -2.71 18.31 -1.33
N ASP A 44 -2.03 17.68 -0.39
CA ASP A 44 -0.58 17.63 -0.28
C ASP A 44 -0.18 16.23 0.20
N PHE A 45 0.94 15.75 -0.32
CA PHE A 45 1.65 14.59 0.22
C PHE A 45 2.79 15.07 1.11
N ARG A 46 2.83 14.59 2.35
CA ARG A 46 3.83 15.00 3.35
C ARG A 46 4.75 13.86 3.74
N VAL A 47 6.04 14.16 3.94
CA VAL A 47 7.00 13.28 4.59
C VAL A 47 7.55 14.02 5.81
N PHE A 48 7.44 13.40 6.98
CA PHE A 48 7.84 14.02 8.25
C PHE A 48 8.26 12.96 9.28
N GLY A 49 8.51 13.38 10.52
CA GLY A 49 9.00 12.50 11.58
C GLY A 49 10.52 12.54 11.63
N ALA A 50 11.17 11.39 11.79
CA ALA A 50 12.62 11.28 11.80
C ALA A 50 13.20 11.25 10.37
N THR A 51 13.13 12.36 9.65
CA THR A 51 13.81 12.55 8.36
C THR A 51 15.31 12.78 8.57
N ALA A 52 16.13 12.43 7.57
CA ALA A 52 17.59 12.53 7.65
C ALA A 52 18.09 13.96 7.85
N ASP A 53 17.37 14.94 7.30
CA ASP A 53 17.65 16.37 7.44
C ASP A 53 16.87 17.03 8.58
N GLY A 54 15.97 16.29 9.26
CA GLY A 54 15.12 16.81 10.33
C GLY A 54 13.97 17.71 9.85
N GLU A 55 13.79 17.89 8.54
CA GLU A 55 12.80 18.78 7.96
C GLU A 55 11.53 18.04 7.53
N LYS A 56 10.44 18.80 7.35
CA LYS A 56 9.20 18.30 6.76
C LYS A 56 9.17 18.63 5.29
N HIS A 57 8.92 17.61 4.46
CA HIS A 57 8.81 17.74 3.02
C HIS A 57 7.35 17.64 2.60
N SER A 58 6.92 18.46 1.65
CA SER A 58 5.55 18.50 1.19
C SER A 58 5.51 18.79 -0.31
N TRP A 59 4.68 18.04 -1.03
CA TRP A 59 4.41 18.24 -2.45
C TRP A 59 2.92 18.42 -2.66
N ASN A 60 2.52 19.41 -3.45
CA ASN A 60 1.14 19.51 -3.91
C ASN A 60 0.82 18.39 -4.92
N HIS A 61 -0.44 18.30 -5.36
CA HIS A 61 -0.85 17.23 -6.26
C HIS A 61 -0.10 17.19 -7.60
N GLU A 62 0.17 18.35 -8.19
CA GLU A 62 0.89 18.44 -9.47
C GLU A 62 2.35 18.00 -9.32
N GLU A 63 3.03 18.52 -8.29
CA GLU A 63 4.42 18.17 -7.97
C GLU A 63 4.58 16.67 -7.68
N PHE A 64 3.67 16.09 -6.89
CA PHE A 64 3.73 14.67 -6.55
C PHE A 64 3.41 13.78 -7.77
N ALA A 65 2.45 14.18 -8.60
CA ALA A 65 2.10 13.44 -9.82
C ALA A 65 3.20 13.48 -10.89
N ALA A 66 4.11 14.45 -10.81
CA ALA A 66 5.27 14.58 -11.71
C ALA A 66 6.49 13.76 -11.28
N LEU A 67 6.44 13.08 -10.12
CA LEU A 67 7.51 12.21 -9.65
C LEU A 67 7.70 10.98 -10.57
N PRO A 68 8.85 10.27 -10.48
CA PRO A 68 9.09 9.08 -11.28
C PRO A 68 7.96 8.05 -11.15
N TYR A 69 7.37 7.69 -12.30
CA TYR A 69 6.25 6.76 -12.38
C TYR A 69 6.74 5.35 -12.70
N ALA A 70 6.12 4.34 -12.09
CA ALA A 70 6.35 2.94 -12.40
C ALA A 70 5.04 2.15 -12.42
N THR A 71 5.10 0.99 -13.07
CA THR A 71 4.02 0.01 -13.11
C THR A 71 4.50 -1.31 -12.51
N VAL A 72 3.66 -1.93 -11.69
CA VAL A 72 3.91 -3.21 -11.04
C VAL A 72 2.70 -4.11 -11.20
N VAL A 73 2.91 -5.34 -11.65
CA VAL A 73 1.88 -6.39 -11.61
C VAL A 73 1.99 -7.13 -10.28
N ALA A 74 0.93 -7.05 -9.47
CA ALA A 74 0.91 -7.59 -8.12
C ALA A 74 -0.50 -7.94 -7.66
N ASP A 75 -0.55 -8.93 -6.76
CA ASP A 75 -1.80 -9.35 -6.13
C ASP A 75 -2.22 -8.36 -5.03
N LEU A 76 -3.51 -8.36 -4.71
CA LEU A 76 -4.07 -7.66 -3.57
C LEU A 76 -4.91 -8.63 -2.74
N HIS A 77 -4.52 -8.81 -1.49
CA HIS A 77 -5.16 -9.73 -0.56
C HIS A 77 -5.95 -8.95 0.49
N CYS A 78 -7.26 -9.14 0.57
CA CYS A 78 -8.08 -8.51 1.59
C CYS A 78 -8.25 -9.41 2.82
N VAL A 79 -8.24 -8.80 4.00
CA VAL A 79 -8.52 -9.49 5.28
C VAL A 79 -9.92 -10.10 5.32
N THR A 80 -10.85 -9.59 4.52
CA THR A 80 -12.23 -10.11 4.38
C THR A 80 -12.34 -11.33 3.46
N LYS A 81 -11.21 -12.00 3.20
CA LYS A 81 -11.10 -13.32 2.55
C LYS A 81 -11.24 -13.31 1.01
N PHE A 82 -10.94 -12.18 0.37
CA PHE A 82 -10.85 -12.12 -1.10
C PHE A 82 -9.44 -11.74 -1.57
N SER A 83 -9.03 -12.29 -2.72
CA SER A 83 -7.78 -11.97 -3.42
C SER A 83 -8.06 -11.53 -4.85
N MET A 84 -7.44 -10.44 -5.29
CA MET A 84 -7.32 -10.08 -6.70
C MET A 84 -5.91 -10.44 -7.16
N LEU A 85 -5.78 -11.20 -8.24
CA LEU A 85 -4.49 -11.66 -8.72
C LEU A 85 -4.09 -10.94 -10.01
N GLY A 86 -2.79 -10.74 -10.21
CA GLY A 86 -2.24 -10.17 -11.43
C GLY A 86 -2.76 -8.77 -11.76
N ALA A 87 -3.11 -7.96 -10.75
CA ALA A 87 -3.55 -6.60 -10.97
C ALA A 87 -2.36 -5.71 -11.34
N GLU A 88 -2.50 -4.92 -12.39
CA GLU A 88 -1.50 -3.92 -12.75
C GLU A 88 -1.76 -2.65 -11.92
N TRP A 89 -0.75 -2.20 -11.18
CA TRP A 89 -0.78 -0.98 -10.38
C TRP A 89 0.22 0.02 -10.93
N GLY A 90 -0.24 1.25 -11.14
CA GLY A 90 0.59 2.32 -11.68
C GLY A 90 0.63 3.52 -10.75
N GLY A 91 1.82 4.08 -10.53
CA GLY A 91 2.00 5.22 -9.63
C GLY A 91 3.46 5.50 -9.26
N ILE A 92 3.66 6.17 -8.14
CA ILE A 92 4.98 6.60 -7.67
C ILE A 92 5.58 5.52 -6.76
N PRO A 93 6.75 4.92 -7.08
CA PRO A 93 7.41 3.97 -6.21
C PRO A 93 7.65 4.56 -4.82
N ALA A 94 7.48 3.76 -3.76
CA ALA A 94 7.80 4.19 -2.40
C ALA A 94 9.28 4.63 -2.30
N SER A 95 10.18 3.94 -3.02
CA SER A 95 11.60 4.27 -3.11
C SER A 95 11.88 5.66 -3.68
N ALA A 96 11.05 6.17 -4.59
CA ALA A 96 11.19 7.53 -5.11
C ALA A 96 10.91 8.58 -4.02
N VAL A 97 9.93 8.32 -3.16
CA VAL A 97 9.63 9.17 -2.00
C VAL A 97 10.78 9.15 -0.99
N LEU A 98 11.35 7.97 -0.69
CA LEU A 98 12.53 7.86 0.18
C LEU A 98 13.74 8.60 -0.39
N ALA A 99 13.95 8.57 -1.71
CA ALA A 99 15.08 9.26 -2.32
C ALA A 99 14.97 10.79 -2.19
N LEU A 100 13.76 11.33 -2.22
CA LEU A 100 13.50 12.76 -2.09
C LEU A 100 13.55 13.26 -0.65
N ALA A 101 13.05 12.44 0.29
CA ALA A 101 13.08 12.72 1.71
C ALA A 101 13.57 11.47 2.47
N PRO A 102 14.90 11.29 2.60
CA PRO A 102 15.47 10.11 3.22
C PRO A 102 15.12 10.01 4.71
N PRO A 103 14.91 8.80 5.26
CA PRO A 103 14.76 8.60 6.70
C PRO A 103 16.08 8.79 7.44
N ALA A 104 16.01 9.18 8.72
CA ALA A 104 17.15 9.14 9.62
C ALA A 104 17.65 7.68 9.84
N PRO A 105 18.91 7.47 10.25
CA PRO A 105 19.50 6.12 10.36
C PRO A 105 18.82 5.18 11.36
N ASP A 106 18.11 5.71 12.35
CA ASP A 106 17.43 4.97 13.42
C ASP A 106 15.93 4.73 13.15
N VAL A 107 15.43 5.13 11.97
CA VAL A 107 14.06 4.83 11.55
C VAL A 107 13.89 3.34 11.33
N THR A 108 12.88 2.78 11.97
CA THR A 108 12.55 1.36 11.88
C THR A 108 11.18 1.13 11.23
N HIS A 109 10.29 2.12 11.28
CA HIS A 109 8.90 2.01 10.84
C HIS A 109 8.45 3.27 10.09
N VAL A 110 7.38 3.10 9.33
CA VAL A 110 6.69 4.17 8.61
C VAL A 110 5.21 4.13 9.01
N MET A 111 4.65 5.26 9.45
CA MET A 111 3.21 5.42 9.54
C MET A 111 2.71 6.07 8.26
N VAL A 112 1.76 5.42 7.58
CA VAL A 112 1.11 5.97 6.39
C VAL A 112 -0.18 6.63 6.85
N TRP A 113 -0.35 7.91 6.52
CA TRP A 113 -1.51 8.71 6.89
C TRP A 113 -2.42 8.93 5.70
N ALA A 114 -3.73 8.85 5.92
CA ALA A 114 -4.76 9.05 4.92
C ALA A 114 -5.84 10.03 5.40
N GLU A 115 -6.77 10.34 4.50
CA GLU A 115 -7.97 11.13 4.81
C GLU A 115 -8.73 10.59 6.02
N TYR A 116 -9.43 11.49 6.71
CA TYR A 116 -10.24 11.18 7.89
C TYR A 116 -9.50 10.48 9.04
N GLY A 117 -8.17 10.65 9.11
CA GLY A 117 -7.35 10.15 10.21
C GLY A 117 -7.10 8.64 10.16
N TYR A 118 -7.39 7.97 9.03
CA TYR A 118 -6.97 6.60 8.85
C TYR A 118 -5.44 6.52 8.77
N SER A 119 -4.87 5.50 9.42
CA SER A 119 -3.44 5.28 9.43
C SER A 119 -3.11 3.79 9.39
N ALA A 120 -1.93 3.44 8.87
CA ALA A 120 -1.40 2.09 8.92
C ALA A 120 0.12 2.15 9.10
N ASN A 121 0.64 1.42 10.08
CA ASN A 121 2.08 1.30 10.32
C ASN A 121 2.69 0.23 9.41
N LEU A 122 3.96 0.38 9.06
CA LEU A 122 4.72 -0.60 8.28
C LEU A 122 6.13 -0.66 8.86
N ARG A 123 6.74 -1.84 8.89
CA ARG A 123 8.20 -1.91 9.04
C ARG A 123 8.83 -1.21 7.85
N LEU A 124 9.92 -0.48 8.05
CA LEU A 124 10.61 0.19 6.95
C LEU A 124 10.95 -0.81 5.83
N ALA A 125 11.38 -2.02 6.19
CA ALA A 125 11.68 -3.10 5.24
C ALA A 125 10.49 -3.49 4.34
N ASP A 126 9.26 -3.51 4.87
CA ASP A 126 8.05 -3.81 4.08
C ASP A 126 7.69 -2.63 3.16
N PHE A 127 7.83 -1.41 3.67
CA PHE A 127 7.57 -0.20 2.90
C PHE A 127 8.56 -0.05 1.72
N THR A 128 9.80 -0.51 1.89
CA THR A 128 10.84 -0.50 0.86
C THR A 128 10.82 -1.71 -0.09
N ASP A 129 9.81 -2.58 -0.04
CA ASP A 129 9.66 -3.63 -1.06
C ASP A 129 9.69 -2.99 -2.46
N PRO A 130 10.46 -3.52 -3.43
CA PRO A 130 10.57 -2.94 -4.78
C PRO A 130 9.24 -2.80 -5.53
N ARG A 131 8.20 -3.51 -5.08
CA ARG A 131 6.84 -3.49 -5.64
C ARG A 131 5.90 -2.58 -4.87
N SER A 132 6.33 -1.97 -3.76
CA SER A 132 5.54 -1.01 -3.00
C SER A 132 5.48 0.34 -3.73
N LEU A 133 4.27 0.83 -3.94
CA LEU A 133 4.06 2.10 -4.65
C LEU A 133 2.78 2.83 -4.20
N PHE A 134 2.81 4.14 -4.34
CA PHE A 134 1.64 5.00 -4.21
C PHE A 134 0.89 5.03 -5.55
N ALA A 135 -0.12 4.16 -5.67
CA ALA A 135 -0.87 3.94 -6.89
C ALA A 135 -1.91 5.06 -7.11
N SER A 136 -1.92 5.57 -8.34
CA SER A 136 -2.96 6.45 -8.89
C SER A 136 -3.71 5.81 -10.04
N HIS A 137 -3.23 4.67 -10.55
CA HIS A 137 -3.83 3.90 -11.63
C HIS A 137 -3.92 2.40 -11.30
N LYS A 138 -4.90 1.74 -11.92
CA LYS A 138 -5.02 0.28 -12.00
C LYS A 138 -5.40 -0.12 -13.42
N ASP A 139 -4.69 -1.10 -13.99
CA ASP A 139 -4.87 -1.57 -15.37
C ASP A 139 -4.87 -0.41 -16.40
N GLY A 140 -3.92 0.51 -16.27
CA GLY A 140 -3.80 1.72 -17.11
C GLY A 140 -4.83 2.83 -16.85
N GLU A 141 -5.89 2.58 -16.08
CA GLU A 141 -6.96 3.54 -15.81
C GLU A 141 -6.77 4.22 -14.46
N LEU A 142 -7.20 5.48 -14.35
CA LEU A 142 -7.22 6.20 -13.06
C LEU A 142 -8.09 5.46 -12.05
N LEU A 143 -7.65 5.42 -10.79
CA LEU A 143 -8.50 4.89 -9.72
C LEU A 143 -9.81 5.69 -9.65
N THR A 144 -10.91 5.04 -9.28
CA THR A 144 -12.12 5.77 -8.88
C THR A 144 -11.94 6.33 -7.46
N ALA A 145 -12.80 7.28 -7.09
CA ALA A 145 -12.79 7.83 -5.72
C ALA A 145 -12.98 6.72 -4.67
N GLU A 146 -13.89 5.79 -4.89
CA GLU A 146 -14.15 4.64 -4.01
C GLU A 146 -12.94 3.72 -3.86
N HIS A 147 -12.09 3.67 -4.88
CA HIS A 147 -10.92 2.81 -4.94
C HIS A 147 -9.62 3.47 -4.49
N GLY A 148 -9.66 4.75 -4.15
CA GLY A 148 -8.57 5.44 -3.48
C GLY A 148 -8.01 6.65 -4.21
N PHE A 149 -8.63 7.10 -5.31
CA PHE A 149 -8.21 8.33 -5.99
C PHE A 149 -8.16 9.52 -5.01
N PRO A 150 -7.09 10.34 -5.02
CA PRO A 150 -6.02 10.40 -6.04
C PRO A 150 -4.91 9.36 -5.85
N LEU A 151 -4.79 8.78 -4.65
CA LEU A 151 -3.61 8.03 -4.25
C LEU A 151 -3.94 6.98 -3.19
N ARG A 152 -3.52 5.74 -3.41
CA ARG A 152 -3.49 4.69 -2.39
C ARG A 152 -2.10 4.07 -2.28
N LEU A 153 -1.75 3.54 -1.13
CA LEU A 153 -0.57 2.69 -1.04
C LEU A 153 -0.93 1.24 -1.44
N VAL A 154 -0.02 0.60 -2.16
CA VAL A 154 -0.04 -0.84 -2.46
C VAL A 154 1.25 -1.44 -1.91
N VAL A 155 1.12 -2.46 -1.05
CA VAL A 155 2.23 -3.26 -0.49
C VAL A 155 1.87 -4.73 -0.73
N PRO A 156 2.31 -5.33 -1.86
CA PRO A 156 1.74 -6.58 -2.35
C PRO A 156 1.80 -7.78 -1.42
N HIS A 157 2.85 -7.88 -0.60
CA HIS A 157 3.04 -9.02 0.31
C HIS A 157 2.29 -8.88 1.63
N LEU A 158 1.55 -7.80 1.85
CA LEU A 158 0.74 -7.59 3.05
C LEU A 158 -0.75 -7.52 2.69
N TYR A 159 -1.60 -7.76 3.68
CA TYR A 159 -3.03 -7.55 3.52
C TYR A 159 -3.36 -6.07 3.25
N ALA A 160 -4.41 -5.85 2.46
CA ALA A 160 -4.76 -4.57 1.88
C ALA A 160 -5.09 -3.43 2.87
N TRP A 161 -5.33 -3.71 4.17
CA TRP A 161 -5.52 -2.64 5.15
C TRP A 161 -4.20 -1.90 5.45
N LYS A 162 -3.06 -2.57 5.25
CA LYS A 162 -1.71 -2.00 5.35
C LYS A 162 -1.38 -1.05 4.19
N GLY A 163 -2.22 -1.02 3.15
CA GLY A 163 -2.14 -0.10 2.02
C GLY A 163 -3.32 0.88 2.00
N PRO A 164 -3.28 1.97 2.82
CA PRO A 164 -4.36 2.94 2.92
C PRO A 164 -4.80 3.51 1.56
N LYS A 165 -6.08 3.81 1.46
CA LYS A 165 -6.63 4.64 0.37
C LYS A 165 -6.63 6.10 0.78
N TRP A 166 -6.61 7.01 -0.19
CA TRP A 166 -6.66 8.46 0.04
C TRP A 166 -5.48 8.97 0.88
N VAL A 167 -4.28 8.55 0.51
CA VAL A 167 -3.04 8.85 1.23
C VAL A 167 -2.75 10.35 1.22
N ARG A 168 -2.24 10.85 2.35
CA ARG A 168 -1.81 12.23 2.60
C ARG A 168 -0.33 12.36 3.00
N GLY A 169 0.35 11.24 3.23
CA GLY A 169 1.77 11.27 3.54
C GLY A 169 2.24 10.10 4.38
N ILE A 170 3.51 10.17 4.76
CA ILE A 170 4.18 9.23 5.63
C ILE A 170 4.91 9.94 6.76
N GLU A 171 5.01 9.26 7.90
CA GLU A 171 5.80 9.66 9.06
C GLU A 171 6.85 8.58 9.33
N TYR A 172 8.12 8.97 9.35
CA TYR A 172 9.20 8.10 9.78
C TYR A 172 9.24 7.98 11.30
N MET A 173 9.24 6.74 11.79
CA MET A 173 9.20 6.42 13.21
C MET A 173 10.42 5.58 13.61
N THR A 174 11.02 5.91 14.75
CA THR A 174 12.17 5.19 15.33
C THR A 174 11.75 3.97 16.16
N ALA A 175 10.48 3.92 16.55
CA ALA A 175 9.82 2.78 17.17
C ALA A 175 8.44 2.58 16.54
N ASP A 176 7.92 1.35 16.63
CA ASP A 176 6.61 1.04 16.07
C ASP A 176 5.48 1.70 16.88
N ARG A 177 4.40 2.04 16.18
CA ARG A 177 3.14 2.55 16.75
C ARG A 177 2.00 1.98 15.93
N ARG A 178 0.98 1.43 16.60
CA ARG A 178 -0.17 0.83 15.91
C ARG A 178 -0.92 1.86 15.07
N GLY A 179 -1.35 1.44 13.88
CA GLY A 179 -2.26 2.19 13.03
C GLY A 179 -3.72 2.00 13.41
N PHE A 180 -4.61 2.47 12.55
CA PHE A 180 -6.05 2.51 12.82
C PHE A 180 -6.65 1.12 13.10
N TRP A 181 -6.38 0.13 12.26
CA TRP A 181 -6.96 -1.21 12.44
C TRP A 181 -6.16 -2.05 13.43
N GLU A 182 -4.87 -1.81 13.55
CA GLU A 182 -3.98 -2.49 14.50
C GLU A 182 -4.38 -2.16 15.94
N GLU A 183 -4.79 -0.93 16.22
CA GLU A 183 -5.41 -0.55 17.51
C GLU A 183 -6.78 -1.22 17.74
N ARG A 184 -7.43 -1.71 16.68
CA ARG A 184 -8.78 -2.32 16.69
C ARG A 184 -8.73 -3.83 16.54
N GLY A 185 -7.57 -4.41 16.83
CA GLY A 185 -7.39 -5.85 16.92
C GLY A 185 -6.96 -6.54 15.63
N TYR A 186 -6.62 -5.80 14.57
CA TYR A 186 -5.95 -6.41 13.41
C TYR A 186 -4.49 -6.66 13.72
N HIS A 187 -3.89 -7.63 13.03
CA HIS A 187 -2.50 -8.00 13.25
C HIS A 187 -1.55 -6.87 12.87
N ASN A 188 -0.50 -6.66 13.65
CA ASN A 188 0.43 -5.56 13.43
C ASN A 188 1.23 -5.67 12.11
N VAL A 189 1.73 -6.85 11.74
CA VAL A 189 2.40 -7.10 10.45
C VAL A 189 1.41 -7.24 9.28
N GLY A 190 0.56 -8.28 9.27
CA GLY A 190 -0.49 -8.46 8.26
C GLY A 190 -0.09 -9.30 7.04
N ASP A 191 0.75 -10.33 7.21
CA ASP A 191 1.11 -11.27 6.14
C ASP A 191 -0.05 -12.23 5.78
N PRO A 192 -0.53 -12.25 4.52
CA PRO A 192 -1.63 -13.09 4.10
C PRO A 192 -1.31 -14.58 4.02
N TRP A 193 -0.06 -14.95 3.74
CA TRP A 193 0.39 -16.34 3.65
C TRP A 193 0.54 -16.99 5.02
N ARG A 194 0.81 -16.18 6.04
CA ARG A 194 0.87 -16.61 7.45
C ARG A 194 -0.47 -16.46 8.19
N GLU A 195 -1.54 -16.11 7.48
CA GLU A 195 -2.87 -15.82 8.03
C GLU A 195 -2.87 -14.82 9.20
N GLN A 196 -1.95 -13.85 9.17
CA GLN A 196 -1.82 -12.82 10.19
C GLN A 196 -2.93 -11.78 10.05
N ARG A 197 -4.15 -12.09 10.49
CA ARG A 197 -5.35 -11.25 10.34
C ARG A 197 -5.61 -10.41 11.59
N TYR A 198 -5.37 -10.98 12.77
CA TYR A 198 -5.76 -10.41 14.05
C TYR A 198 -4.61 -10.39 15.07
N SER A 199 -4.66 -9.42 15.97
CA SER A 199 -3.67 -9.17 17.02
C SER A 199 -3.43 -10.35 17.97
N TYR A 200 -4.42 -11.21 18.23
CA TYR A 200 -4.23 -12.39 19.09
C TYR A 200 -3.30 -13.45 18.47
N GLN A 201 -2.94 -13.32 17.19
CA GLN A 201 -1.99 -14.19 16.50
C GLN A 201 -0.55 -13.67 16.56
N GLU A 202 -0.34 -12.47 17.11
CA GLU A 202 0.98 -11.84 17.22
C GLU A 202 1.87 -12.62 18.18
N THR A 203 3.14 -12.75 17.81
CA THR A 203 4.20 -13.29 18.64
C THR A 203 5.07 -12.16 19.21
N PRO A 204 5.83 -12.39 20.30
CA PRO A 204 6.67 -11.36 20.90
C PRO A 204 7.59 -10.68 19.86
N GLY A 205 7.53 -9.34 19.80
CA GLY A 205 8.30 -8.52 18.85
C GLY A 205 7.61 -8.21 17.52
N GLU A 206 6.42 -8.75 17.25
CA GLU A 206 5.67 -8.43 16.01
C GLU A 206 4.89 -7.11 16.08
N GLY A 207 4.75 -6.51 17.26
CA GLY A 207 4.15 -5.20 17.45
C GLY A 207 4.47 -4.62 18.83
N PRO A 208 4.10 -3.35 19.07
CA PRO A 208 4.26 -2.76 20.40
C PRO A 208 3.36 -3.49 21.40
N GLU A 209 3.78 -3.51 22.66
CA GLU A 209 2.98 -4.03 23.77
C GLU A 209 1.62 -3.32 23.80
N LEU A 210 0.55 -4.12 23.95
CA LEU A 210 -0.84 -3.66 23.98
C LEU A 210 -1.17 -2.96 25.31
#